data_AF-A0A847H850-F1
#
_entry.id   AF-A0A847H850-F1
#
_cell.length_a   1.000
_cell.length_b   1.000
_cell.length_c   1.000
_cell.angle_alpha   90.00
_cell.angle_beta   90.00
_cell.angle_gamma   90.00
#
_symmetry.space_group_name_H-M   'P 1'
#
loop_
_entity.id
_entity.type
_entity.pdbx_description
1 polymer ?
#
loop_
_entity_poly.entity_id
_entity_poly.type
_entity_poly.pdbx_seq_one_letter_code
_entity_poly.pdbx_strand_id
1 'polypeptide(L)'
;MNQMVNHTRDGVDALVASVTVATREPERLAYLGVGELIAWSQVFRWRKVRNVVTPFLHPLLAATILRTNREPVLLAGMGGGLVGNLAKLKHPDTTPVLGMFGIAANHAAYSAALVTHGARPSPVRVGLRAAAWASGIGLAVWKKKQLIAPTIVAGVFVAATSVLADDPALQDGSTPAKGLGHAGNLLFLSEGIALLRETVLTGDSLGHRILDAKMTVAGVIGHMLMVDGLTRR
;
A
#
# COMPACT_ATOMS: atom_id res chain seq x y z
N MET A 1 -4.23 26.56 14.74
CA MET A 1 -4.07 25.10 14.92
C MET A 1 -3.52 24.54 13.60
N ASN A 2 -2.39 23.83 13.61
CA ASN A 2 -1.63 23.50 12.38
C ASN A 2 -2.38 22.50 11.46
N GLN A 3 -2.48 22.81 10.17
CA GLN A 3 -3.12 21.97 9.13
C GLN A 3 -2.61 20.52 9.13
N MET A 4 -1.31 20.33 9.40
CA MET A 4 -0.67 19.01 9.51
C MET A 4 -1.20 18.17 10.68
N VAL A 5 -1.49 18.81 11.82
CA VAL A 5 -2.05 18.16 13.00
C VAL A 5 -3.48 17.71 12.74
N ASN A 6 -4.26 18.52 12.02
CA ASN A 6 -5.62 18.17 11.62
C ASN A 6 -5.62 16.96 10.66
N HIS A 7 -4.80 16.96 9.60
CA HIS A 7 -4.67 15.81 8.70
C HIS A 7 -4.26 14.52 9.42
N THR A 8 -3.36 14.62 10.40
CA THR A 8 -2.94 13.45 11.18
C THR A 8 -4.10 12.91 12.02
N ARG A 9 -4.88 13.80 12.66
CA ARG A 9 -6.07 13.40 13.42
C ARG A 9 -7.13 12.79 12.52
N ASP A 10 -7.44 13.41 11.39
CA ASP A 10 -8.40 12.90 10.40
C ASP A 10 -8.00 11.49 9.91
N GLY A 11 -6.70 11.24 9.67
CA GLY A 11 -6.19 9.91 9.32
C GLY A 11 -6.31 8.88 10.45
N VAL A 12 -6.08 9.29 11.70
CA VAL A 12 -6.27 8.41 12.88
C VAL A 12 -7.75 8.11 13.10
N ASP A 13 -8.62 9.10 12.95
CA ASP A 13 -10.08 8.92 13.08
C ASP A 13 -10.60 7.97 11.98
N ALA A 14 -10.09 8.11 10.75
CA ALA A 14 -10.35 7.18 9.66
C ALA A 14 -9.90 5.76 10.01
N LEU A 15 -8.71 5.60 10.59
CA LEU A 15 -8.22 4.29 11.03
C LEU A 15 -9.10 3.68 12.13
N VAL A 16 -9.48 4.48 13.14
CA VAL A 16 -10.35 4.01 14.23
C VAL A 16 -11.72 3.61 13.68
N ALA A 17 -12.32 4.43 12.80
CA ALA A 17 -13.57 4.11 12.15
C ALA A 17 -13.45 2.82 11.33
N SER A 18 -12.36 2.68 10.59
CA SER A 18 -12.04 1.48 9.83
C SER A 18 -11.92 0.24 10.73
N VAL A 19 -11.13 0.26 11.79
CA VAL A 19 -11.01 -0.87 12.73
C VAL A 19 -12.36 -1.18 13.40
N THR A 20 -13.14 -0.16 13.74
CA THR A 20 -14.48 -0.35 14.34
C THR A 20 -15.41 -1.11 13.41
N VAL A 21 -15.44 -0.76 12.12
CA VAL A 21 -16.26 -1.49 11.13
C VAL A 21 -15.76 -2.93 10.94
N ALA A 22 -14.47 -3.21 11.12
CA ALA A 22 -13.95 -4.58 11.04
C ALA A 22 -14.59 -5.52 12.07
N THR A 23 -15.07 -5.00 13.22
CA THR A 23 -15.81 -5.82 14.22
C THR A 23 -17.16 -6.34 13.71
N ARG A 24 -17.70 -5.76 12.63
CA ARG A 24 -18.98 -6.12 12.03
C ARG A 24 -18.83 -6.86 10.70
N GLU A 25 -17.61 -6.92 10.18
CA GLU A 25 -17.30 -7.38 8.83
C GLU A 25 -16.24 -8.49 8.86
N PRO A 26 -16.63 -9.77 8.77
CA PRO A 26 -15.75 -10.89 9.09
C PRO A 26 -14.52 -11.00 8.19
N GLU A 27 -14.64 -10.72 6.89
CA GLU A 27 -13.49 -10.71 5.98
C GLU A 27 -12.48 -9.62 6.32
N ARG A 28 -12.94 -8.54 6.96
CA ARG A 28 -12.11 -7.39 7.28
C ARG A 28 -11.38 -7.59 8.59
N LEU A 29 -12.06 -8.19 9.56
CA LEU A 29 -11.40 -8.75 10.74
C LEU A 29 -10.35 -9.79 10.33
N ALA A 30 -10.69 -10.69 9.40
CA ALA A 30 -9.76 -11.68 8.87
C ALA A 30 -8.59 -11.01 8.12
N TYR A 31 -8.83 -9.97 7.34
CA TYR A 31 -7.78 -9.21 6.65
C TYR A 31 -6.76 -8.62 7.63
N LEU A 32 -7.24 -7.97 8.70
CA LEU A 32 -6.37 -7.44 9.75
C LEU A 32 -5.61 -8.55 10.49
N GLY A 33 -6.31 -9.63 10.86
CA GLY A 33 -5.69 -10.78 11.52
C GLY A 33 -4.61 -11.47 10.67
N VAL A 34 -4.85 -11.61 9.36
CA VAL A 34 -3.86 -12.11 8.40
C VAL A 34 -2.67 -11.15 8.30
N GLY A 35 -2.92 -9.84 8.24
CA GLY A 35 -1.88 -8.82 8.23
C GLY A 35 -0.95 -8.88 9.44
N GLU A 36 -1.53 -8.96 10.64
CA GLU A 36 -0.80 -9.14 11.91
C GLU A 36 0.02 -10.44 11.90
N LEU A 37 -0.60 -11.55 11.49
CA LEU A 37 0.07 -12.85 11.44
C LEU A 37 1.26 -12.84 10.47
N ILE A 38 1.17 -12.12 9.35
CA ILE A 38 2.30 -11.93 8.43
C ILE A 38 3.40 -11.11 9.09
N ALA A 39 3.06 -10.00 9.75
CA ALA A 39 4.05 -9.17 10.44
C ALA A 39 4.81 -9.97 11.53
N TRP A 40 4.09 -10.70 12.38
CA TRP A 40 4.71 -11.57 13.39
C TRP A 40 5.52 -12.71 12.77
N SER A 41 5.04 -13.28 11.65
CA SER A 41 5.78 -14.33 10.94
C SER A 41 7.13 -13.84 10.41
N GLN A 42 7.25 -12.54 10.06
CA GLN A 42 8.52 -11.95 9.64
C GLN A 42 9.47 -11.79 10.83
N VAL A 43 8.96 -11.29 11.97
CA VAL A 43 9.76 -11.14 13.21
C VAL A 43 10.29 -12.49 13.70
N PHE A 44 9.42 -13.50 13.81
CA PHE A 44 9.74 -14.82 14.36
C PHE A 44 10.18 -15.86 13.31
N ARG A 45 10.32 -15.45 12.04
CA ARG A 45 10.75 -16.30 10.92
C ARG A 45 9.84 -17.50 10.63
N TRP A 46 8.53 -17.37 10.87
CA TRP A 46 7.54 -18.39 10.55
C TRP A 46 7.21 -18.42 9.06
N ARG A 47 8.21 -18.76 8.23
CA ARG A 47 8.11 -18.69 6.76
C ARG A 47 6.95 -19.50 6.18
N LYS A 48 6.67 -20.68 6.75
CA LYS A 48 5.52 -21.51 6.33
C LYS A 48 4.21 -20.79 6.57
N VAL A 49 4.03 -20.19 7.75
CA VAL A 49 2.84 -19.40 8.08
C VAL A 49 2.68 -18.26 7.08
N ARG A 50 3.74 -17.45 6.89
CA ARG A 50 3.76 -16.35 5.92
C ARG A 50 3.29 -16.77 4.54
N ASN A 51 3.89 -17.84 4.00
CA ASN A 51 3.60 -18.32 2.66
C ASN A 51 2.14 -18.81 2.51
N VAL A 52 1.57 -19.39 3.57
CA VAL A 52 0.18 -19.88 3.57
C VAL A 52 -0.81 -18.73 3.66
N VAL A 53 -0.54 -17.70 4.45
CA VAL A 53 -1.54 -16.67 4.76
C VAL A 53 -1.48 -15.46 3.83
N THR A 54 -0.31 -15.11 3.28
CA THR A 54 -0.16 -13.99 2.33
C THR A 54 -1.10 -14.04 1.11
N PRO A 55 -1.36 -15.21 0.48
CA PRO A 55 -2.32 -15.31 -0.62
C PRO A 55 -3.74 -14.83 -0.28
N PHE A 56 -4.12 -14.76 1.00
CA PHE A 56 -5.47 -14.39 1.42
C PHE A 56 -5.67 -12.89 1.60
N LEU A 57 -4.61 -12.07 1.71
CA LEU A 57 -4.75 -10.63 1.96
C LEU A 57 -5.64 -9.93 0.92
N HIS A 58 -5.29 -10.05 -0.36
CA HIS A 58 -6.01 -9.36 -1.43
C HIS A 58 -7.42 -9.92 -1.68
N PRO A 59 -7.66 -11.24 -1.65
CA PRO A 59 -9.02 -11.79 -1.70
C PRO A 59 -9.94 -11.30 -0.57
N LEU A 60 -9.44 -11.20 0.66
CA LEU A 60 -10.22 -10.68 1.80
C LEU A 60 -10.57 -9.20 1.61
N LEU A 61 -9.63 -8.41 1.09
CA LEU A 61 -9.89 -7.01 0.77
C LEU A 61 -10.84 -6.85 -0.44
N ALA A 62 -10.74 -7.73 -1.45
CA ALA A 62 -11.67 -7.80 -2.56
C ALA A 62 -13.11 -8.12 -2.10
N ALA A 63 -13.26 -9.03 -1.11
CA ALA A 63 -14.56 -9.31 -0.51
C ALA A 63 -15.18 -8.06 0.15
N THR A 64 -14.34 -7.22 0.77
CA THR A 64 -14.78 -5.92 1.31
C THR A 64 -15.31 -5.00 0.20
N ILE A 65 -14.60 -4.91 -0.94
CA ILE A 65 -15.05 -4.13 -2.12
C ILE A 65 -16.37 -4.67 -2.67
N LEU A 66 -16.54 -6.00 -2.71
CA LEU A 66 -17.76 -6.65 -3.19
C LEU A 66 -18.99 -6.36 -2.31
N ARG A 67 -18.78 -6.08 -1.02
CA ARG A 67 -19.82 -5.69 -0.09
C ARG A 67 -20.23 -4.23 -0.26
N THR A 68 -19.29 -3.34 -0.53
CA THR A 68 -19.53 -1.88 -0.50
C THR A 68 -20.03 -1.33 -1.83
N ASN A 69 -19.13 -1.20 -2.81
CA ASN A 69 -19.40 -0.46 -4.05
C ASN A 69 -19.06 -1.26 -5.33
N ARG A 70 -18.62 -2.52 -5.20
CA ARG A 70 -18.32 -3.46 -6.31
C ARG A 70 -17.53 -2.86 -7.47
N GLU A 71 -16.63 -1.93 -7.18
CA GLU A 71 -15.94 -1.16 -8.22
C GLU A 71 -15.00 -2.08 -9.03
N PRO A 72 -15.27 -2.35 -10.32
CA PRO A 72 -14.54 -3.39 -11.07
C PRO A 72 -13.05 -3.12 -11.20
N VAL A 73 -12.66 -1.84 -11.32
CA VAL A 73 -11.25 -1.46 -11.42
C VAL A 73 -10.48 -1.82 -10.16
N LEU A 74 -11.09 -1.64 -8.97
CA LEU A 74 -10.47 -2.01 -7.70
C LEU A 74 -10.34 -3.53 -7.58
N LEU A 75 -11.36 -4.29 -7.99
CA LEU A 75 -11.30 -5.76 -7.99
C LEU A 75 -10.19 -6.29 -8.92
N ALA A 76 -10.04 -5.70 -10.10
CA ALA A 76 -8.93 -6.01 -11.00
C ALA A 76 -7.57 -5.65 -10.36
N GLY A 77 -7.49 -4.50 -9.68
CA GLY A 77 -6.34 -4.06 -8.90
C GLY A 77 -5.92 -5.08 -7.83
N MET A 78 -6.88 -5.65 -7.10
CA MET A 78 -6.61 -6.69 -6.10
C MET A 78 -5.93 -7.92 -6.70
N GLY A 79 -6.26 -8.29 -7.95
CA GLY A 79 -5.58 -9.35 -8.69
C GLY A 79 -4.11 -9.03 -8.95
N GLY A 80 -3.81 -7.81 -9.39
CA GLY A 80 -2.43 -7.33 -9.55
C GLY A 80 -1.66 -7.31 -8.22
N GLY A 81 -2.30 -6.80 -7.17
CA GLY A 81 -1.72 -6.72 -5.83
C GLY A 81 -1.42 -8.11 -5.25
N LEU A 82 -2.28 -9.10 -5.50
CA LEU A 82 -2.04 -10.49 -5.13
C LEU A 82 -0.78 -11.03 -5.78
N VAL A 83 -0.64 -10.87 -7.11
CA VAL A 83 0.56 -11.30 -7.85
C VAL A 83 1.81 -10.62 -7.28
N GLY A 84 1.74 -9.32 -7.01
CA GLY A 84 2.84 -8.57 -6.42
C GLY A 84 3.25 -9.07 -5.03
N ASN A 85 2.29 -9.35 -4.15
CA ASN A 85 2.57 -9.87 -2.82
C ASN A 85 3.13 -11.30 -2.86
N LEU A 86 2.64 -12.16 -3.76
CA LEU A 86 3.19 -13.50 -3.94
C LEU A 86 4.64 -13.46 -4.43
N ALA A 87 4.97 -12.51 -5.30
CA ALA A 87 6.35 -12.32 -5.73
C ALA A 87 7.26 -11.87 -4.57
N LYS A 88 6.77 -11.01 -3.68
CA LYS A 88 7.47 -10.55 -2.46
C LYS A 88 7.65 -11.65 -1.40
N LEU A 89 7.04 -12.83 -1.55
CA LEU A 89 7.31 -13.97 -0.65
C LEU A 89 8.71 -14.57 -0.85
N LYS A 90 9.30 -14.38 -2.03
CA LYS A 90 10.68 -14.78 -2.29
C LYS A 90 11.65 -14.00 -1.39
N HIS A 91 12.88 -14.49 -1.29
CA HIS A 91 13.88 -13.80 -0.49
C HIS A 91 14.07 -12.38 -1.02
N PRO A 92 14.18 -11.37 -0.12
CA PRO A 92 14.69 -10.06 -0.49
C PRO A 92 15.99 -10.29 -1.26
N ASP A 93 16.11 -9.67 -2.44
CA ASP A 93 17.18 -9.82 -3.44
C ASP A 93 16.80 -10.67 -4.66
N THR A 94 15.76 -11.49 -4.56
CA THR A 94 15.32 -12.40 -5.63
C THR A 94 13.87 -12.15 -6.09
N THR A 95 13.28 -11.02 -5.68
CA THR A 95 11.91 -10.67 -6.07
C THR A 95 11.81 -10.62 -7.59
N PRO A 96 10.91 -11.42 -8.20
CA PRO A 96 10.71 -11.42 -9.64
C PRO A 96 10.25 -10.05 -10.14
N VAL A 97 10.88 -9.55 -11.20
CA VAL A 97 10.50 -8.31 -11.92
C VAL A 97 9.00 -8.29 -12.26
N LEU A 98 8.45 -9.44 -12.70
CA LEU A 98 7.02 -9.59 -13.00
C LEU A 98 6.11 -9.28 -11.80
N GLY A 99 6.56 -9.57 -10.57
CA GLY A 99 5.83 -9.22 -9.35
C GLY A 99 5.66 -7.72 -9.16
N MET A 100 6.68 -6.95 -9.52
CA MET A 100 6.66 -5.49 -9.39
C MET A 100 5.65 -4.86 -10.36
N PHE A 101 5.40 -5.49 -11.51
CA PHE A 101 4.31 -5.08 -12.40
C PHE A 101 2.92 -5.38 -11.82
N GLY A 102 2.77 -6.41 -10.97
CA GLY A 102 1.55 -6.64 -10.21
C GLY A 102 1.25 -5.50 -9.23
N ILE A 103 2.28 -5.02 -8.52
CA ILE A 103 2.18 -3.83 -7.67
C ILE A 103 1.81 -2.59 -8.49
N ALA A 104 2.45 -2.40 -9.65
CA ALA A 104 2.12 -1.32 -10.57
C ALA A 104 0.65 -1.36 -11.00
N ALA A 105 0.12 -2.54 -11.35
CA ALA A 105 -1.28 -2.72 -11.75
C ALA A 105 -2.26 -2.38 -10.62
N ASN A 106 -1.96 -2.77 -9.37
CA ASN A 106 -2.78 -2.41 -8.21
C ASN A 106 -2.84 -0.90 -7.99
N HIS A 107 -1.68 -0.24 -8.03
CA HIS A 107 -1.59 1.21 -7.88
C HIS A 107 -2.18 1.97 -9.07
N ALA A 108 -2.10 1.43 -10.29
CA ALA A 108 -2.78 1.97 -11.45
C ALA A 108 -4.30 1.91 -11.28
N ALA A 109 -4.83 0.81 -10.74
CA ALA A 109 -6.25 0.68 -10.41
C ALA A 109 -6.70 1.70 -9.35
N TYR A 110 -5.94 1.87 -8.27
CA TYR A 110 -6.22 2.92 -7.28
C TYR A 110 -6.15 4.31 -7.89
N SER A 111 -5.12 4.60 -8.69
CA SER A 111 -4.97 5.91 -9.35
C SER A 111 -6.15 6.19 -10.29
N ALA A 112 -6.58 5.20 -11.07
CA ALA A 112 -7.75 5.31 -11.93
C ALA A 112 -9.02 5.57 -11.13
N ALA A 113 -9.26 4.81 -10.06
CA ALA A 113 -10.40 5.02 -9.17
C ALA A 113 -10.38 6.42 -8.54
N LEU A 114 -9.24 6.89 -8.03
CA LEU A 114 -9.10 8.23 -7.47
C LEU A 114 -9.45 9.31 -8.51
N VAL A 115 -8.98 9.17 -9.75
CA VAL A 115 -9.28 10.12 -10.84
C VAL A 115 -10.77 10.11 -11.22
N THR A 116 -11.40 8.93 -11.35
CA THR A 116 -12.84 8.83 -11.62
C THR A 116 -13.66 9.41 -10.47
N HIS A 117 -13.12 9.33 -9.25
CA HIS A 117 -13.72 9.87 -8.05
C HIS A 117 -13.55 11.37 -7.88
N GLY A 118 -12.75 12.03 -8.73
CA GLY A 118 -12.59 13.48 -8.79
C GLY A 118 -11.18 14.00 -8.48
N ALA A 119 -10.23 13.14 -8.10
CA ALA A 119 -8.88 13.58 -7.75
C ALA A 119 -8.20 14.33 -8.90
N ARG A 120 -7.43 15.36 -8.55
CA ARG A 120 -6.57 16.12 -9.46
C ARG A 120 -5.14 16.20 -8.90
N PRO A 121 -4.14 16.03 -9.77
CA PRO A 121 -2.74 16.23 -9.37
C PRO A 121 -2.50 17.72 -9.06
N SER A 122 -1.71 17.98 -8.02
CA SER A 122 -1.24 19.33 -7.67
C SER A 122 0.29 19.39 -7.84
N PRO A 123 0.85 20.42 -8.49
CA PRO A 123 2.30 20.55 -8.66
C PRO A 123 3.09 20.46 -7.35
N VAL A 124 2.56 21.05 -6.27
CA VAL A 124 3.18 21.04 -4.95
C VAL A 124 3.23 19.61 -4.37
N ARG A 125 2.13 18.86 -4.45
CA ARG A 125 2.06 17.47 -3.96
C ARG A 125 2.89 16.51 -4.79
N VAL A 126 2.98 16.77 -6.10
CA VAL A 126 3.80 16.00 -7.05
C VAL A 126 5.28 16.15 -6.73
N GLY A 127 5.76 17.37 -6.46
CA GLY A 127 7.18 17.66 -6.31
C GLY A 127 7.90 16.76 -5.31
N LEU A 128 7.36 16.62 -4.09
CA LEU A 128 7.97 15.79 -3.05
C LEU A 128 8.01 14.29 -3.41
N ARG A 129 6.92 13.76 -3.95
CA ARG A 129 6.80 12.34 -4.31
C ARG A 129 7.63 12.01 -5.56
N ALA A 130 7.73 12.95 -6.50
CA ALA A 130 8.61 12.85 -7.66
C ALA A 130 10.09 12.86 -7.25
N ALA A 131 10.49 13.69 -6.28
CA ALA A 131 11.86 13.70 -5.76
C ALA A 131 12.21 12.37 -5.06
N ALA A 132 11.29 11.84 -4.25
CA ALA A 132 11.46 10.55 -3.60
C ALA A 132 11.53 9.39 -4.62
N TRP A 133 10.66 9.41 -5.65
CA TRP A 133 10.69 8.45 -6.75
C TRP A 133 12.01 8.51 -7.56
N ALA A 134 12.46 9.71 -7.92
CA ALA A 134 13.73 9.92 -8.61
C ALA A 134 14.92 9.40 -7.78
N SER A 135 14.88 9.60 -6.45
CA SER A 135 15.88 9.04 -5.53
C SER A 135 15.87 7.51 -5.55
N GLY A 136 14.68 6.88 -5.62
CA GLY A 136 14.54 5.44 -5.80
C GLY A 136 15.16 4.92 -7.10
N ILE A 137 14.98 5.66 -8.21
CA ILE A 137 15.63 5.32 -9.49
C ILE A 137 17.16 5.42 -9.35
N GLY A 138 17.67 6.51 -8.77
CA GLY A 138 19.11 6.68 -8.53
C GLY A 138 19.69 5.55 -7.69
N LEU A 139 18.95 5.12 -6.65
CA LEU A 139 19.31 3.98 -5.82
C LEU A 139 19.37 2.67 -6.63
N ALA A 140 18.38 2.41 -7.49
CA ALA A 140 18.37 1.23 -8.37
C ALA A 140 19.54 1.26 -9.36
N VAL A 141 19.85 2.42 -9.95
CA VAL A 141 21.01 2.60 -10.85
C VAL A 141 22.33 2.31 -10.12
N TRP A 142 22.47 2.78 -8.88
CA TRP A 142 23.68 2.61 -8.08
C TRP A 142 23.87 1.18 -7.56
N LYS A 143 22.79 0.51 -7.14
CA LYS A 143 22.87 -0.75 -6.40
C LYS A 143 22.45 -1.98 -7.18
N LYS A 144 21.39 -1.89 -7.99
CA LYS A 144 20.78 -3.07 -8.64
C LYS A 144 20.06 -2.70 -9.92
N LYS A 145 20.80 -2.67 -11.04
CA LYS A 145 20.31 -2.24 -12.36
C LYS A 145 19.07 -2.97 -12.85
N GLN A 146 18.88 -4.23 -12.46
CA GLN A 146 17.69 -5.02 -12.78
C GLN A 146 16.39 -4.40 -12.22
N LEU A 147 16.48 -3.57 -11.18
CA LEU A 147 15.34 -2.88 -10.59
C LEU A 147 15.00 -1.54 -11.26
N ILE A 148 15.81 -1.05 -12.21
CA ILE A 148 15.57 0.26 -12.84
C ILE A 148 14.20 0.30 -13.50
N ALA A 149 13.91 -0.63 -14.42
CA ALA A 149 12.64 -0.65 -15.14
C ALA A 149 11.43 -0.83 -14.20
N PRO A 150 11.44 -1.78 -13.25
CA PRO A 150 10.39 -1.86 -12.23
C PRO A 150 10.22 -0.60 -11.39
N THR A 151 11.31 0.03 -10.96
CA THR A 151 11.26 1.23 -10.11
C THR A 151 10.70 2.42 -10.88
N ILE A 152 11.01 2.53 -12.17
CA ILE A 152 10.39 3.53 -13.05
C ILE A 152 8.89 3.25 -13.15
N VAL A 153 8.50 2.05 -13.59
CA VAL A 153 7.09 1.75 -13.89
C VAL A 153 6.22 1.72 -12.63
N ALA A 154 6.56 0.88 -11.65
CA ALA A 154 5.79 0.78 -10.40
C ALA A 154 5.87 2.07 -9.59
N GLY A 155 7.06 2.69 -9.52
CA GLY A 155 7.26 3.92 -8.76
C GLY A 155 6.40 5.08 -9.25
N VAL A 156 6.16 5.22 -10.56
CA VAL A 156 5.22 6.22 -11.10
C VAL A 156 3.81 6.00 -10.54
N PHE A 157 3.29 4.78 -10.60
CA PHE A 157 1.94 4.49 -10.13
C PHE A 157 1.79 4.60 -8.61
N VAL A 158 2.79 4.17 -7.85
CA VAL A 158 2.80 4.31 -6.39
C VAL A 158 2.84 5.79 -6.00
N ALA A 159 3.69 6.59 -6.65
CA ALA A 159 3.75 8.03 -6.44
C ALA A 159 2.45 8.72 -6.84
N ALA A 160 1.87 8.37 -8.00
CA ALA A 160 0.60 8.90 -8.47
C ALA A 160 -0.54 8.60 -7.50
N THR A 161 -0.65 7.36 -7.02
CA THR A 161 -1.63 6.97 -6.00
C THR A 161 -1.51 7.86 -4.77
N SER A 162 -0.28 8.07 -4.29
CA SER A 162 -0.01 8.89 -3.12
C SER A 162 -0.34 10.38 -3.34
N VAL A 163 -0.06 10.93 -4.53
CA VAL A 163 -0.44 12.32 -4.90
C VAL A 163 -1.95 12.50 -4.97
N LEU A 164 -2.64 11.56 -5.63
CA LEU A 164 -4.07 11.65 -5.91
C LEU A 164 -4.93 11.41 -4.67
N ALA A 165 -4.51 10.49 -3.80
CA ALA A 165 -5.22 10.23 -2.54
C ALA A 165 -5.11 11.39 -1.54
N ASP A 166 -4.07 12.21 -1.69
CA ASP A 166 -3.81 13.40 -0.88
C ASP A 166 -4.52 14.65 -1.43
N ASP A 167 -5.48 14.49 -2.35
CA ASP A 167 -6.28 15.60 -2.88
C ASP A 167 -7.43 15.99 -1.94
N PRO A 168 -7.49 17.24 -1.43
CA PRO A 168 -8.54 17.68 -0.51
C PRO A 168 -9.96 17.51 -1.06
N ALA A 169 -10.14 17.62 -2.38
CA ALA A 169 -11.43 17.44 -3.03
C ALA A 169 -12.04 16.04 -2.79
N LEU A 170 -11.23 15.04 -2.45
CA LEU A 170 -11.70 13.70 -2.07
C LEU A 170 -11.84 13.48 -0.57
N GLN A 171 -11.35 14.42 0.25
CA GLN A 171 -11.30 14.28 1.71
C GLN A 171 -12.44 15.05 2.39
N ASP A 172 -13.18 15.86 1.63
CA ASP A 172 -14.38 16.53 2.10
C ASP A 172 -15.56 15.56 2.14
N GLY A 173 -15.97 15.16 3.34
CA GLY A 173 -17.13 14.28 3.53
C GLY A 173 -16.98 13.34 4.71
N SER A 174 -17.17 12.04 4.45
CA SER A 174 -17.19 11.01 5.47
C SER A 174 -15.81 10.72 6.06
N THR A 175 -15.80 10.20 7.29
CA THR A 175 -14.58 9.80 8.00
C THR A 175 -13.66 8.86 7.19
N PRO A 176 -14.17 7.87 6.44
CA PRO A 176 -13.32 7.05 5.57
C PRO A 176 -12.61 7.83 4.45
N ALA A 177 -13.29 8.79 3.82
CA ALA A 177 -12.76 9.57 2.71
C ALA A 177 -11.55 10.43 3.15
N LYS A 178 -11.62 10.99 4.36
CA LYS A 178 -10.50 11.71 5.00
C LYS A 178 -9.23 10.86 5.20
N GLY A 179 -9.38 9.54 5.26
CA GLY A 179 -8.26 8.60 5.39
C GLY A 179 -7.42 8.41 4.12
N LEU A 180 -7.88 8.86 2.96
CA LEU A 180 -7.22 8.62 1.67
C LEU A 180 -5.78 9.16 1.61
N GLY A 181 -5.54 10.36 2.12
CA GLY A 181 -4.18 10.93 2.15
C GLY A 181 -3.21 10.08 2.97
N HIS A 182 -3.67 9.58 4.13
CA HIS A 182 -2.87 8.69 4.98
C HIS A 182 -2.63 7.35 4.30
N ALA A 183 -3.66 6.79 3.64
CA ALA A 183 -3.56 5.56 2.86
C ALA A 183 -2.46 5.66 1.79
N GLY A 184 -2.52 6.70 0.95
CA GLY A 184 -1.55 6.92 -0.11
C GLY A 184 -0.11 7.09 0.41
N ASN A 185 0.07 7.73 1.57
CA ASN A 185 1.39 7.91 2.18
C ASN A 185 1.95 6.62 2.78
N LEU A 186 1.12 5.81 3.46
CA LEU A 186 1.53 4.52 4.01
C LEU A 186 1.93 3.53 2.90
N LEU A 187 1.18 3.50 1.80
CA LEU A 187 1.51 2.66 0.65
C LEU A 187 2.82 3.11 -0.02
N PHE A 188 3.00 4.41 -0.22
CA PHE A 188 4.24 4.96 -0.77
C PHE A 188 5.45 4.62 0.11
N LEU A 189 5.31 4.77 1.43
CA LEU A 189 6.34 4.39 2.39
C LEU A 189 6.64 2.89 2.35
N SER A 190 5.61 2.04 2.31
CA SER A 190 5.77 0.58 2.23
C SER A 190 6.58 0.15 1.00
N GLU A 191 6.25 0.69 -0.18
CA GLU A 191 7.00 0.36 -1.41
C GLU A 191 8.41 0.96 -1.41
N GLY A 192 8.60 2.14 -0.82
CA GLY A 192 9.93 2.72 -0.60
C GLY A 192 10.81 1.84 0.29
N ILE A 193 10.25 1.30 1.38
CA ILE A 193 10.95 0.33 2.23
C ILE A 193 11.25 -0.94 1.44
N ALA A 194 10.30 -1.48 0.66
CA ALA A 194 10.53 -2.68 -0.15
C ALA A 194 11.73 -2.50 -1.11
N LEU A 195 11.83 -1.33 -1.75
CA LEU A 195 12.99 -1.01 -2.59
C LEU A 195 14.30 -0.95 -1.80
N LEU A 196 14.30 -0.37 -0.60
CA LEU A 196 15.48 -0.35 0.28
C LEU A 196 15.91 -1.76 0.70
N ARG A 197 14.94 -2.64 1.02
CA ARG A 197 15.16 -4.06 1.37
C ARG A 197 15.79 -4.85 0.21
N GLU A 198 15.45 -4.49 -1.03
CA GLU A 198 15.95 -5.13 -2.25
C GLU A 198 17.29 -4.59 -2.77
N THR A 199 17.83 -3.51 -2.17
CA THR A 199 19.00 -2.79 -2.69
C THR A 199 20.13 -2.63 -1.69
N VAL A 200 19.85 -2.09 -0.49
CA VAL A 200 20.90 -1.66 0.46
C VAL A 200 20.75 -2.27 1.84
N LEU A 201 19.53 -2.65 2.23
CA LEU A 201 19.26 -3.31 3.51
C LEU A 201 19.15 -4.82 3.31
N THR A 202 20.14 -5.41 2.64
CA THR A 202 20.16 -6.84 2.34
C THR A 202 20.63 -7.62 3.57
N GLY A 203 19.83 -8.58 4.04
CA GLY A 203 20.12 -9.34 5.25
C GLY A 203 18.90 -9.72 6.08
N ASP A 204 19.13 -10.51 7.13
CA ASP A 204 18.09 -11.14 7.97
C ASP A 204 18.30 -10.89 9.48
N SER A 205 18.86 -9.73 9.87
CA SER A 205 18.97 -9.39 11.30
C SER A 205 17.59 -9.07 11.93
N LEU A 206 17.49 -9.05 13.26
CA LEU A 206 16.23 -8.67 13.92
C LEU A 206 15.71 -7.29 13.46
N GLY A 207 16.61 -6.32 13.28
CA GLY A 207 16.23 -4.99 12.76
C GLY A 207 15.67 -5.05 11.34
N HIS A 208 16.21 -5.93 10.49
CA HIS A 208 15.72 -6.16 9.13
C HIS A 208 14.30 -6.74 9.15
N ARG A 209 14.06 -7.71 10.04
CA ARG A 209 12.74 -8.36 10.21
C ARG A 209 11.69 -7.41 10.79
N ILE A 210 12.07 -6.58 11.75
CA ILE A 210 11.19 -5.54 12.31
C ILE A 210 10.82 -4.53 11.21
N LEU A 211 11.77 -4.18 10.34
CA LEU A 211 11.50 -3.30 9.21
C LEU A 211 10.53 -3.95 8.20
N ASP A 212 10.71 -5.23 7.88
CA ASP A 212 9.78 -6.00 7.03
C ASP A 212 8.37 -6.05 7.64
N ALA A 213 8.27 -6.23 8.96
CA ALA A 213 7.00 -6.21 9.69
C ALA A 213 6.33 -4.83 9.63
N LYS A 214 7.08 -3.74 9.86
CA LYS A 214 6.56 -2.37 9.75
C LYS A 214 6.10 -2.04 8.34
N MET A 215 6.87 -2.45 7.33
CA MET A 215 6.48 -2.33 5.92
C MET A 215 5.15 -3.03 5.66
N THR A 216 5.00 -4.27 6.13
CA THR A 216 3.76 -5.05 6.00
C THR A 216 2.59 -4.36 6.68
N VAL A 217 2.75 -3.91 7.93
CA VAL A 217 1.69 -3.22 8.68
C VAL A 217 1.27 -1.93 7.97
N ALA A 218 2.23 -1.12 7.52
CA ALA A 218 1.95 0.09 6.74
C ALA A 218 1.19 -0.24 5.45
N GLY A 219 1.61 -1.28 4.73
CA GLY A 219 0.91 -1.78 3.54
C GLY A 219 -0.51 -2.22 3.86
N VAL A 220 -0.72 -3.05 4.89
CA VAL A 220 -2.03 -3.59 5.28
C VAL A 220 -3.01 -2.46 5.62
N ILE A 221 -2.58 -1.53 6.47
CA ILE A 221 -3.39 -0.37 6.86
C ILE A 221 -3.65 0.54 5.65
N GLY A 222 -2.62 0.81 4.85
CA GLY A 222 -2.73 1.65 3.66
C GLY A 222 -3.74 1.12 2.65
N HIS A 223 -3.72 -0.17 2.34
CA HIS A 223 -4.68 -0.78 1.42
C HIS A 223 -6.11 -0.75 1.97
N MET A 224 -6.28 -1.02 3.28
CA MET A 224 -7.60 -0.95 3.93
C MET A 224 -8.19 0.46 3.84
N LEU A 225 -7.43 1.47 4.28
CA LEU A 225 -7.86 2.87 4.25
C LEU A 225 -8.15 3.36 2.83
N MET A 226 -7.35 2.93 1.84
CA MET A 226 -7.59 3.25 0.43
C MET A 226 -8.94 2.71 -0.04
N VAL A 227 -9.22 1.43 0.24
CA VAL A 227 -10.47 0.78 -0.15
C VAL A 227 -11.67 1.40 0.58
N ASP A 228 -11.56 1.70 1.86
CA ASP A 228 -12.66 2.34 2.59
C ASP A 228 -12.93 3.75 2.07
N GLY A 229 -11.89 4.55 1.87
CA GLY A 229 -12.03 5.91 1.36
C GLY A 229 -12.58 5.98 -0.06
N LEU A 230 -12.35 4.95 -0.89
CA LEU A 230 -12.92 4.88 -2.24
C LEU A 230 -14.34 4.32 -2.26
N THR A 231 -14.65 3.33 -1.41
CA THR A 231 -15.90 2.57 -1.54
C THR A 231 -16.96 2.89 -0.49
N ARG A 232 -16.61 3.63 0.56
CA ARG A 232 -17.50 3.99 1.69
C ARG A 232 -17.55 5.49 1.94
N ARG A 233 -17.20 6.28 0.93
CA ARG A 233 -17.21 7.74 1.01
C ARG A 233 -18.61 8.32 1.10
#